data_AF-A0A2D8SWV1-F1
#
_entry.id   AF-A0A2D8SWV1-F1
#
_cell.length_a   1.000
_cell.length_b   1.000
_cell.length_c   1.000
_cell.angle_alpha   90.00
_cell.angle_beta   90.00
_cell.angle_gamma   90.00
#
_symmetry.space_group_name_H-M   'P 1'
#
loop_
_entity.id
_entity.type
_entity.pdbx_description
1 polymer ?
#
loop_
_entity_poly.entity_id
_entity_poly.type
_entity_poly.pdbx_seq_one_letter_code
_entity_poly.pdbx_strand_id
1 'polypeptide(L)'
;MSPPTRGKNSQKTAGLVRLMNEVKRFVFSNPGCSAQSIVAFLSLDKNMRNHGLTPRKIGSFISRYLRQDVTWWHDHRAGRRVYGPVQDKTTAS
;
A
#
# COMPACT_ATOMS: atom_id res chain seq x y z
N MET A 1 -33.57 -21.14 -9.90
CA MET A 1 -32.72 -20.20 -9.16
C MET A 1 -31.75 -19.56 -10.15
N SER A 2 -31.84 -18.26 -10.38
CA SER A 2 -30.89 -17.54 -11.24
C SER A 2 -29.55 -17.38 -10.50
N PRO A 3 -28.39 -17.56 -11.14
CA PRO A 3 -27.11 -17.37 -10.48
C PRO A 3 -26.95 -15.90 -10.07
N PRO A 4 -26.29 -15.61 -8.93
CA PRO A 4 -26.10 -14.23 -8.50
C PRO A 4 -25.21 -13.51 -9.51
N THR A 5 -25.75 -12.47 -10.14
CA THR A 5 -25.05 -11.53 -11.01
C THR A 5 -24.10 -10.66 -10.19
N ARG A 6 -23.04 -11.27 -9.61
CA ARG A 6 -21.92 -10.51 -9.04
C ARG A 6 -21.13 -9.92 -10.20
N GLY A 7 -21.45 -8.65 -10.52
CA GLY A 7 -20.79 -7.91 -11.58
C GLY A 7 -19.27 -7.99 -11.43
N LYS A 8 -18.60 -8.45 -12.51
CA LYS A 8 -17.13 -8.56 -12.68
C LYS A 8 -16.33 -7.34 -12.17
N ASN A 9 -16.99 -6.18 -12.14
CA ASN A 9 -16.43 -4.89 -11.74
C ASN A 9 -16.28 -4.79 -10.21
N SER A 10 -17.19 -5.39 -9.44
CA SER A 10 -17.16 -5.36 -7.96
C SER A 10 -15.95 -6.10 -7.39
N GLN A 11 -15.55 -7.20 -8.03
CA GLN A 11 -14.44 -8.03 -7.57
C GLN A 11 -13.07 -7.37 -7.80
N LYS A 12 -12.90 -6.68 -8.94
CA LYS A 12 -11.68 -5.90 -9.22
C LYS A 12 -11.52 -4.74 -8.24
N THR A 13 -12.61 -4.05 -7.93
CA THR A 13 -12.63 -2.97 -6.92
C THR A 13 -12.31 -3.49 -5.53
N ALA A 14 -12.85 -4.65 -5.13
CA ALA A 14 -12.56 -5.26 -3.84
C ALA A 14 -11.07 -5.62 -3.66
N GLY A 15 -10.42 -6.12 -4.71
CA GLY A 15 -8.98 -6.42 -4.69
C GLY A 15 -8.13 -5.16 -4.51
N LEU A 16 -8.48 -4.08 -5.21
CA LEU A 16 -7.80 -2.79 -5.07
C LEU A 16 -7.95 -2.23 -3.65
N VAL A 17 -9.18 -2.18 -3.12
CA VAL A 17 -9.45 -1.68 -1.76
C VAL A 17 -8.70 -2.50 -0.72
N ARG A 18 -8.67 -3.83 -0.85
CA ARG A 18 -7.91 -4.70 0.05
C ARG A 18 -6.41 -4.38 0.02
N LEU A 19 -5.82 -4.22 -1.17
CA LEU A 19 -4.41 -3.87 -1.30
C LEU A 19 -4.11 -2.49 -0.71
N MET A 20 -4.98 -1.50 -0.95
CA MET A 20 -4.87 -0.17 -0.35
C MET A 20 -4.85 -0.25 1.17
N ASN A 21 -5.78 -1.00 1.77
CA ASN A 21 -5.90 -1.14 3.21
C ASN A 21 -4.70 -1.86 3.84
N GLU A 22 -4.22 -2.95 3.24
CA GLU A 22 -3.06 -3.67 3.77
C GLU A 22 -1.77 -2.85 3.67
N VAL A 23 -1.56 -2.10 2.57
CA VAL A 23 -0.41 -1.19 2.45
C VAL A 23 -0.50 -0.07 3.49
N LYS A 24 -1.66 0.58 3.65
CA LYS A 24 -1.85 1.62 4.67
C LYS A 24 -1.55 1.09 6.07
N ARG A 25 -2.16 -0.03 6.46
CA ARG A 25 -1.96 -0.66 7.77
C ARG A 25 -0.49 -0.91 8.05
N PHE A 26 0.22 -1.51 7.10
CA PHE A 26 1.64 -1.79 7.27
C PHE A 26 2.49 -0.53 7.44
N VAL A 27 2.28 0.48 6.59
CA VAL A 27 3.03 1.75 6.66
C VAL A 27 2.74 2.51 7.96
N PHE A 28 1.49 2.53 8.41
CA PHE A 28 1.09 3.23 9.64
C PHE A 28 1.66 2.54 10.89
N SER A 29 1.74 1.21 10.88
CA SER A 29 2.39 0.44 11.94
C SER A 29 3.92 0.49 11.88
N ASN A 30 4.50 0.79 10.71
CA ASN A 30 5.95 0.81 10.49
C ASN A 30 6.40 2.06 9.70
N PRO A 31 6.34 3.27 10.29
CA PRO A 31 6.86 4.48 9.64
C PRO A 31 8.35 4.34 9.32
N GLY A 32 8.77 4.82 8.15
CA GLY A 32 10.14 4.65 7.64
C GLY A 32 10.40 3.29 6.97
N CYS A 33 9.37 2.47 6.75
CA CYS A 33 9.54 1.21 6.03
C CYS A 33 9.90 1.42 4.56
N SER A 34 10.60 0.44 3.99
CA SER A 34 10.98 0.46 2.57
C SER A 34 9.92 -0.21 1.68
N ALA A 35 9.97 0.06 0.38
CA ALA A 35 9.11 -0.63 -0.58
C ALA A 35 9.32 -2.16 -0.57
N GLN A 36 10.55 -2.61 -0.30
CA GLN A 36 10.88 -4.03 -0.18
C GLN A 36 10.16 -4.67 1.02
N SER A 37 10.15 -3.99 2.16
CA SER A 37 9.47 -4.45 3.37
C SER A 37 7.97 -4.59 3.15
N ILE A 38 7.35 -3.62 2.46
CA ILE A 38 5.93 -3.68 2.09
C ILE A 38 5.64 -4.90 1.19
N VAL A 39 6.46 -5.11 0.15
CA VAL A 39 6.30 -6.27 -0.74
C VAL A 39 6.45 -7.59 0.00
N ALA A 40 7.42 -7.69 0.92
CA ALA A 40 7.64 -8.88 1.74
C ALA A 40 6.40 -9.19 2.59
N PHE A 41 5.86 -8.19 3.31
CA PHE A 41 4.64 -8.33 4.11
C PHE A 41 3.44 -8.80 3.28
N LEU A 42 3.21 -8.17 2.12
CA LEU A 42 2.09 -8.54 1.25
C LEU A 42 2.26 -9.97 0.71
N SER A 43 3.48 -10.37 0.38
CA SER A 43 3.78 -11.66 -0.23
C SER A 43 3.73 -12.81 0.79
N LEU A 44 4.35 -12.61 1.95
CA LEU A 44 4.52 -13.65 2.97
C LEU A 44 3.30 -13.71 3.89
N ASP A 45 2.94 -12.58 4.51
CA ASP A 45 1.93 -12.56 5.57
C ASP A 45 0.50 -12.51 5.02
N LYS A 46 0.31 -11.90 3.84
CA LYS A 46 -1.02 -11.73 3.23
C LYS A 46 -1.28 -12.62 2.03
N ASN A 47 -0.32 -13.47 1.67
CA ASN A 47 -0.36 -14.39 0.53
C ASN A 47 -0.80 -13.70 -0.80
N MET A 48 -0.42 -12.43 -0.99
CA MET A 48 -0.73 -11.63 -2.18
C MET A 48 0.32 -11.79 -3.30
N ARG A 49 1.07 -12.90 -3.30
CA ARG A 49 2.18 -13.18 -4.24
C ARG A 49 1.76 -13.12 -5.71
N ASN A 50 0.52 -13.48 -6.01
CA ASN A 50 0.02 -13.63 -7.38
C ASN A 50 -0.25 -12.29 -8.11
N HIS A 51 -0.03 -11.15 -7.45
CA HIS A 51 -0.26 -9.83 -8.05
C HIS A 51 0.97 -9.24 -8.76
N GLY A 52 2.11 -9.96 -8.80
CA GLY A 52 3.34 -9.51 -9.45
C GLY A 52 3.84 -8.16 -8.90
N LEU A 53 3.62 -7.93 -7.61
CA LEU A 53 3.98 -6.71 -6.91
C LEU A 53 5.51 -6.66 -6.74
N THR A 54 6.11 -5.56 -7.18
CA THR A 54 7.54 -5.29 -7.02
C THR A 54 7.70 -3.98 -6.23
N PRO A 55 8.88 -3.72 -5.62
CA PRO A 55 9.11 -2.47 -4.91
C PRO A 55 8.81 -1.23 -5.78
N ARG A 56 9.13 -1.31 -7.08
CA ARG A 56 8.79 -0.27 -8.07
C ARG A 56 7.29 -0.08 -8.24
N LYS A 57 6.53 -1.17 -8.39
CA LYS A 57 5.06 -1.12 -8.52
C LYS A 57 4.39 -0.61 -7.26
N ILE A 58 4.86 -1.00 -6.07
CA ILE A 58 4.39 -0.44 -4.78
C ILE A 58 4.59 1.07 -4.75
N GLY A 59 5.73 1.54 -5.23
CA GLY A 59 5.99 2.94 -5.45
C GLY A 59 4.92 3.67 -6.24
N SER A 60 4.71 3.25 -7.48
CA SER A 60 3.70 3.84 -8.36
C SER A 60 2.28 3.69 -7.81
N PHE A 61 2.00 2.59 -7.11
CA PHE A 61 0.72 2.32 -6.45
C PHE A 61 0.43 3.33 -5.34
N ILE A 62 1.39 3.56 -4.45
CA ILE A 62 1.25 4.52 -3.34
C ILE A 62 1.02 5.93 -3.90
N SER A 63 1.84 6.37 -4.86
CA SER A 63 1.68 7.68 -5.49
C SER A 63 0.32 7.86 -6.19
N ARG A 64 -0.27 6.78 -6.72
CA ARG A 64 -1.56 6.83 -7.44
C ARG A 64 -2.76 6.80 -6.51
N TYR A 65 -2.77 5.91 -5.52
CA TYR A 65 -3.98 5.60 -4.75
C TYR A 65 -3.91 6.06 -3.29
N LEU A 66 -2.72 6.25 -2.74
CA LEU A 66 -2.52 6.48 -1.30
C LEU A 66 -1.85 7.82 -0.98
N ARG A 67 -1.70 8.72 -1.95
CA ARG A 67 -1.00 10.01 -1.78
C ARG A 67 -1.54 10.89 -0.66
N GLN A 68 -2.80 10.71 -0.27
CA GLN A 68 -3.46 11.48 0.79
C GLN A 68 -3.11 10.94 2.18
N ASP A 69 -2.76 9.66 2.29
CA ASP A 69 -2.56 8.98 3.57
C ASP A 69 -1.09 8.61 3.81
N VAL A 70 -0.35 8.35 2.73
CA VAL A 70 1.04 7.86 2.77
C VAL A 70 1.92 8.82 1.98
N THR A 71 2.96 9.32 2.65
CA THR A 71 4.05 10.08 2.05
C THR A 71 5.31 9.24 1.93
N TRP A 72 6.33 9.80 1.30
CA TRP A 72 7.64 9.18 1.16
C TRP A 72 8.77 10.19 1.22
N TRP A 73 9.95 9.74 1.63
CA TRP A 73 11.19 10.50 1.59
C TRP A 73 12.37 9.61 1.24
N HIS A 74 13.49 10.22 0.87
CA HIS A 74 14.72 9.49 0.57
C HIS A 74 15.50 9.25 1.87
N ASP A 75 15.74 7.99 2.20
CA ASP A 75 16.70 7.64 3.24
C ASP A 75 18.10 7.66 2.61
N HIS A 76 18.86 8.72 2.90
CA HIS A 76 20.21 8.91 2.39
C HIS A 76 21.23 7.90 2.95
N ARG A 77 20.96 7.32 4.13
CA ARG A 77 21.85 6.32 4.73
C ARG A 77 21.69 4.98 4.04
N ALA A 78 20.46 4.60 3.73
CA ALA A 78 20.15 3.33 3.07
C ALA A 78 20.04 3.42 1.54
N GLY A 79 20.16 4.62 0.96
CA GLY A 79 20.10 4.85 -0.49
C GLY A 79 18.76 4.46 -1.13
N ARG A 80 17.66 4.57 -0.37
CA ARG A 80 16.35 4.07 -0.82
C ARG A 80 15.20 4.96 -0.38
N ARG A 81 14.07 4.83 -1.07
CA ARG A 81 12.82 5.46 -0.65
C ARG A 81 12.19 4.70 0.53
N VAL A 82 11.78 5.47 1.53
CA VAL A 82 11.02 4.99 2.69
C VAL A 82 9.67 5.71 2.76
N TYR A 83 8.71 5.11 3.45
CA TYR A 83 7.31 5.54 3.49
C TYR A 83 6.84 5.74 4.92
N GLY A 84 5.89 6.66 5.09
CA GLY A 84 5.25 6.92 6.37
C GLY A 84 3.88 7.59 6.19
N PRO A 85 3.10 7.72 7.27
CA PRO A 85 1.84 8.45 7.22
C PRO A 85 2.07 9.92 6.85
N VAL A 86 1.15 10.52 6.11
CA VAL A 86 1.11 11.98 5.96
C VAL A 86 0.85 12.58 7.34
N GLN A 87 1.72 13.47 7.80
CA GLN A 87 1.50 14.19 9.06
C GLN A 87 0.40 15.22 8.82
N ASP A 88 -0.75 15.04 9.48
CA ASP A 88 -1.76 16.10 9.54
C ASP A 88 -1.21 17.26 10.35
N LYS A 89 -1.20 18.46 9.75
CA LYS A 89 -0.74 19.71 10.38
C LYS A 89 -1.68 20.23 11.49
N THR A 90 -2.56 19.40 12.03
CA THR A 90 -3.66 19.83 12.92
C THR A 90 -3.32 19.72 14.41
N THR A 91 -2.14 19.20 14.78
CA THR A 91 -1.70 19.18 16.20
C THR A 91 -0.52 20.13 16.42
N ALA A 92 -0.74 21.41 16.13
CA ALA A 92 0.11 22.50 16.56
C ALA A 92 -0.80 23.69 16.87
N SER A 93 -1.41 23.67 18.05
CA SER A 93 -2.09 24.80 18.70
C SER A 93 -1.86 24.67 20.19
#